data_AF-A0A9P7GF69-F1
#
_entry.id   AF-A0A9P7GF69-F1
#
_cell.length_a   1.000
_cell.length_b   1.000
_cell.length_c   1.000
_cell.angle_alpha   90.00
_cell.angle_beta   90.00
_cell.angle_gamma   90.00
#
_symmetry.space_group_name_H-M   'P 1'
#
loop_
_entity.id
_entity.type
_entity.pdbx_description
1 polymer ?
#
loop_
_entity_poly.entity_id
_entity_poly.type
_entity_poly.pdbx_seq_one_letter_code
_entity_poly.pdbx_strand_id
1 'polypeptide(L)'
;MSFARPRVFLGLQPRLLVIPRHNSVRSAILAHRLLSTSTRALAQHAQGPATTDSHDGLHSALSGDRPHRHSSPAPKYDSHGNELNPYQDGPTSLDKAVHLFFFTEILRGMWIVLENFFRPPYTIMYPFEKGPLSPRFRGEHALRRYPSGEERCIGMSLLYYIYASVHAITIESEARLDGSRKTTKYDIDMTKCIYCGFCQEACPVDAIVETQNQEFSTETREELLYNKEKLLANGDRAEAEIAANLHCAFFVTALLGVKLTGLYS
;
A
#
# COMPACT_ATOMS: atom_id res chain seq x y z
N MET A 1 -28.41 -57.06 25.12
CA MET A 1 -27.79 -56.44 26.30
C MET A 1 -27.02 -55.21 25.82
N SER A 2 -27.65 -54.06 25.50
CA SER A 2 -28.38 -53.09 26.32
C SER A 2 -27.60 -52.51 27.50
N PHE A 3 -27.30 -51.21 27.33
CA PHE A 3 -27.26 -50.14 28.33
C PHE A 3 -25.97 -49.80 29.11
N ALA A 4 -25.58 -48.53 28.91
CA ALA A 4 -25.34 -47.50 29.92
C ALA A 4 -23.93 -47.33 30.53
N ARG A 5 -23.36 -46.15 30.25
CA ARG A 5 -22.58 -45.32 31.21
C ARG A 5 -23.55 -44.75 32.26
N PRO A 6 -23.12 -44.47 33.51
CA PRO A 6 -22.72 -43.08 33.83
C PRO A 6 -21.81 -42.82 35.08
N ARG A 7 -21.14 -41.65 35.05
CA ARG A 7 -20.89 -40.63 36.12
C ARG A 7 -20.11 -41.01 37.39
N VAL A 8 -19.42 -40.15 38.16
CA VAL A 8 -18.96 -38.73 38.21
C VAL A 8 -18.22 -38.64 39.57
N PHE A 9 -17.15 -37.86 39.72
CA PHE A 9 -16.86 -37.02 40.91
C PHE A 9 -15.68 -36.08 40.51
N LEU A 10 -15.91 -34.79 40.20
CA LEU A 10 -16.08 -33.61 41.07
C LEU A 10 -14.77 -33.08 41.70
N GLY A 11 -14.50 -31.79 41.48
CA GLY A 11 -13.69 -30.92 42.33
C GLY A 11 -12.41 -30.40 41.68
N LEU A 12 -12.41 -29.24 41.02
CA LEU A 12 -12.22 -27.87 41.56
C LEU A 12 -10.75 -27.41 41.59
N GLN A 13 -10.54 -26.28 40.90
CA GLN A 13 -9.34 -25.46 40.64
C GLN A 13 -8.64 -24.91 41.94
N PRO A 14 -7.82 -23.84 41.87
CA PRO A 14 -6.46 -23.71 41.36
C PRO A 14 -5.50 -23.18 42.46
N ARG A 15 -4.17 -23.25 42.30
CA ARG A 15 -3.28 -22.34 43.04
C ARG A 15 -2.15 -21.78 42.17
N LEU A 16 -2.01 -20.48 42.38
CA LEU A 16 -1.23 -19.46 41.70
C LEU A 16 0.22 -19.45 42.21
N LEU A 17 1.15 -19.10 41.31
CA LEU A 17 2.40 -18.33 41.49
C LEU A 17 3.41 -18.70 42.61
N VAL A 18 4.64 -19.06 42.20
CA VAL A 18 5.88 -18.43 42.71
C VAL A 18 6.94 -18.36 41.60
N ILE A 19 7.40 -17.14 41.32
CA ILE A 19 8.56 -16.76 40.50
C ILE A 19 9.83 -16.86 41.37
N PRO A 20 10.95 -17.47 40.91
CA PRO A 20 12.23 -17.23 41.56
C PRO A 20 12.86 -15.93 41.04
N ARG A 21 12.95 -14.96 41.96
CA ARG A 21 13.79 -13.76 41.88
C ARG A 21 15.27 -14.18 41.83
N HIS A 22 16.03 -13.65 40.88
CA HIS A 22 17.47 -13.42 41.07
C HIS A 22 17.71 -11.92 41.06
N ASN A 23 18.28 -11.41 42.15
CA ASN A 23 18.44 -9.99 42.45
C ASN A 23 19.91 -9.71 42.73
N SER A 24 20.37 -8.51 42.34
CA SER A 24 21.67 -7.88 42.63
C SER A 24 22.87 -8.47 41.85
N VAL A 25 23.63 -7.70 41.07
CA VAL A 25 24.39 -6.52 41.51
C VAL A 25 24.36 -5.39 40.46
N ARG A 26 24.15 -4.17 40.98
CA ARG A 26 24.24 -2.89 40.30
C ARG A 26 25.69 -2.54 39.98
N SER A 27 25.95 -2.02 38.79
CA SER A 27 27.03 -1.06 38.56
C SER A 27 26.60 -0.12 37.43
N ALA A 28 26.36 1.13 37.83
CA ALA A 28 26.00 2.23 36.97
C ALA A 28 27.22 2.66 36.17
N ILE A 29 27.12 2.65 34.84
CA ILE A 29 28.02 3.39 33.97
C ILE A 29 27.15 4.17 32.98
N LEU A 30 26.98 5.44 33.32
CA LEU A 30 26.95 6.61 32.45
C LEU A 30 26.49 6.38 31.00
N ALA A 31 25.26 6.81 30.76
CA ALA A 31 24.76 7.18 29.45
C ALA A 31 25.61 8.33 28.86
N HIS A 32 26.48 8.01 27.91
CA HIS A 32 27.02 9.01 27.00
C HIS A 32 26.06 9.19 25.82
N ARG A 33 25.30 10.29 25.89
CA ARG A 33 24.78 11.02 24.74
C ARG A 33 25.90 11.16 23.69
N LEU A 34 25.68 10.63 22.49
CA LEU A 34 26.32 11.13 21.28
C LEU A 34 25.23 11.71 20.37
N LEU A 35 25.53 12.91 19.90
CA LEU A 35 24.64 13.86 19.27
C LEU A 35 24.15 13.34 17.91
N SER A 36 22.87 13.00 17.81
CA SER A 36 22.13 13.08 16.56
C SER A 36 21.34 14.39 16.59
N THR A 37 21.96 15.46 16.08
CA THR A 37 21.24 16.68 15.73
C THR A 37 20.55 16.47 14.38
N SER A 38 19.41 15.79 14.41
CA SER A 38 18.38 15.93 13.38
C SER A 38 17.06 16.16 14.09
N THR A 39 16.87 17.39 14.54
CA THR A 39 15.52 17.87 14.83
C THR A 39 14.81 18.02 13.49
N ARG A 40 13.92 17.07 13.18
CA ARG A 40 12.78 17.32 12.29
C ARG A 40 11.98 18.47 12.90
N ALA A 41 12.31 19.69 12.50
CA ALA A 41 11.50 20.85 12.78
C ALA A 41 10.25 20.76 11.90
N LEU A 42 9.09 20.72 12.56
CA LEU A 42 7.80 21.06 11.99
C LEU A 42 7.93 22.33 11.16
N ALA A 43 7.53 22.27 9.89
CA ALA A 43 7.27 23.46 9.10
C ALA A 43 6.05 24.18 9.69
N GLN A 44 6.30 25.10 10.63
CA GLN A 44 5.33 26.12 11.01
C GLN A 44 5.42 27.24 9.97
N HIS A 45 4.28 27.54 9.33
CA HIS A 45 4.14 28.71 8.47
C HIS A 45 4.39 29.98 9.29
N ALA A 46 5.55 30.60 9.10
CA ALA A 46 5.81 31.93 9.63
C ALA A 46 5.11 32.97 8.74
N GLN A 47 4.04 33.56 9.27
CA GLN A 47 3.42 34.77 8.74
C GLN A 47 4.39 35.94 8.93
N GLY A 48 4.87 36.52 7.83
CA GLY A 48 5.62 37.78 7.83
C GLY A 48 4.69 38.99 8.01
N PRO A 49 5.24 40.16 8.40
CA PRO A 49 4.47 41.27 8.94
C PRO A 49 3.67 42.02 7.88
N ALA A 50 2.51 42.51 8.33
CA ALA A 50 1.56 43.32 7.59
C ALA A 50 2.19 44.62 7.06
N THR A 51 2.06 44.83 5.75
CA THR A 51 1.99 46.17 5.17
C THR A 51 0.62 46.28 4.49
N THR A 52 -0.11 47.29 4.91
CA THR A 52 -1.46 47.65 4.47
C THR A 52 -1.45 48.04 2.99
N ASP A 53 -2.47 47.63 2.24
CA ASP A 53 -3.43 48.55 1.61
C ASP A 53 -4.42 47.81 0.68
N SER A 54 -5.67 47.81 1.13
CA SER A 54 -6.96 47.88 0.42
C SER A 54 -7.16 47.33 -1.01
N HIS A 55 -8.06 46.32 -1.06
CA HIS A 55 -9.33 46.27 -1.80
C HIS A 55 -9.40 45.98 -3.33
N ASP A 56 -9.97 44.80 -3.63
CA ASP A 56 -11.17 44.53 -4.45
C ASP A 56 -11.01 43.44 -5.54
N GLY A 57 -11.99 42.51 -5.58
CA GLY A 57 -12.27 41.70 -6.78
C GLY A 57 -12.39 40.19 -6.58
N LEU A 58 -13.61 39.74 -6.30
CA LEU A 58 -14.10 38.36 -6.44
C LEU A 58 -14.01 37.91 -7.92
N HIS A 59 -13.66 36.64 -8.21
CA HIS A 59 -14.38 35.72 -9.12
C HIS A 59 -13.54 34.48 -9.53
N SER A 60 -14.05 33.32 -9.10
CA SER A 60 -14.28 32.06 -9.83
C SER A 60 -13.19 31.41 -10.71
N ALA A 61 -12.80 30.21 -10.28
CA ALA A 61 -12.89 28.90 -10.96
C ALA A 61 -12.29 28.68 -12.37
N LEU A 62 -11.77 27.45 -12.52
CA LEU A 62 -11.40 26.73 -13.76
C LEU A 62 -10.04 27.07 -14.35
N SER A 63 -9.06 26.16 -14.21
CA SER A 63 -8.26 25.65 -15.34
C SER A 63 -7.15 24.69 -14.89
N GLY A 64 -7.35 23.40 -15.23
CA GLY A 64 -6.35 22.54 -15.88
C GLY A 64 -5.07 22.18 -15.14
N ASP A 65 -4.84 20.87 -15.01
CA ASP A 65 -3.51 20.27 -14.93
C ASP A 65 -2.56 20.98 -15.89
N ARG A 66 -1.61 21.75 -15.33
CA ARG A 66 -0.49 22.31 -16.09
C ARG A 66 0.66 21.30 -15.96
N PRO A 67 1.27 20.84 -17.06
CA PRO A 67 2.49 20.07 -16.96
C PRO A 67 3.52 20.94 -16.23
N HIS A 68 4.33 20.34 -15.36
CA HIS A 68 5.39 21.02 -14.61
C HIS A 68 6.22 21.90 -15.55
N ARG A 69 5.84 23.17 -15.63
CA ARG A 69 6.62 24.20 -16.28
C ARG A 69 7.82 24.34 -15.36
N HIS A 70 9.01 23.98 -15.83
CA HIS A 70 10.23 24.44 -15.18
C HIS A 70 10.16 25.97 -15.16
N SER A 71 9.66 26.52 -14.06
CA SER A 71 9.66 27.95 -13.83
C SER A 71 11.12 28.33 -13.71
N SER A 72 11.64 29.02 -14.74
CA SER A 72 12.92 29.71 -14.62
C SER A 72 12.91 30.51 -13.32
N PRO A 73 13.99 30.47 -12.52
CA PRO A 73 14.06 31.23 -11.28
C PRO A 73 13.69 32.69 -11.55
N ALA A 74 12.80 33.28 -10.75
CA ALA A 74 12.44 34.68 -10.88
C ALA A 74 13.72 35.54 -10.82
N PRO A 75 13.85 36.58 -11.67
CA PRO A 75 15.04 37.44 -11.69
C PRO A 75 15.22 38.07 -10.31
N LYS A 76 16.43 37.93 -9.76
CA LYS A 76 16.78 38.54 -8.46
C LYS A 76 17.16 39.99 -8.76
N TYR A 77 16.70 40.93 -7.93
CA TYR A 77 17.07 42.35 -8.05
C TYR A 77 17.92 42.78 -6.85
N ASP A 78 18.87 43.68 -7.05
CA ASP A 78 19.65 44.27 -5.96
C ASP A 78 18.81 45.30 -5.16
N SER A 79 19.35 45.81 -4.04
CA SER A 79 18.69 46.84 -3.23
C SER A 79 18.48 48.17 -3.94
N HIS A 80 19.09 48.35 -5.12
CA HIS A 80 19.01 49.54 -5.96
C HIS A 80 18.05 49.36 -7.15
N GLY A 81 17.39 48.19 -7.27
CA GLY A 81 16.41 47.89 -8.31
C GLY A 81 16.99 47.37 -9.63
N ASN A 82 18.27 47.04 -9.69
CA ASN A 82 18.91 46.46 -10.89
C ASN A 82 18.75 44.94 -10.92
N GLU A 83 18.53 44.38 -12.11
CA GLU A 83 18.45 42.92 -12.31
C GLU A 83 19.83 42.28 -12.10
N LEU A 84 19.94 41.43 -11.08
CA LEU A 84 21.15 40.65 -10.79
C LEU A 84 21.26 39.51 -11.79
N ASN A 85 22.30 39.54 -12.61
CA ASN A 85 22.63 38.39 -13.45
C ASN A 85 23.18 37.26 -12.57
N PRO A 86 22.49 36.09 -12.48
CA PRO A 86 22.93 34.99 -11.62
C PRO A 86 24.25 34.33 -12.07
N TYR A 87 24.79 34.71 -13.24
CA TYR A 87 26.05 34.23 -13.80
C TYR A 87 27.17 35.27 -13.78
N GLN A 88 26.95 36.44 -13.16
CA GLN A 88 27.95 37.51 -13.10
C GLN A 88 29.21 37.06 -12.32
N ASP A 89 29.03 36.25 -11.27
CA ASP A 89 30.11 35.64 -10.49
C ASP A 89 30.46 34.21 -10.97
N GLY A 90 30.36 33.98 -12.28
CA GLY A 90 30.70 32.69 -12.89
C GLY A 90 32.21 32.41 -12.90
N PRO A 91 32.62 31.14 -13.08
CA PRO A 91 34.02 30.78 -13.17
C PRO A 91 34.69 31.51 -14.33
N THR A 92 35.98 31.85 -14.16
CA THR A 92 36.72 32.62 -15.16
C THR A 92 36.77 31.86 -16.49
N SER A 93 36.94 32.58 -17.60
CA SER A 93 37.03 31.94 -18.93
C SER A 93 38.14 30.89 -19.01
N LEU A 94 39.22 31.07 -18.24
CA LEU A 94 40.30 30.10 -18.10
C LEU A 94 39.85 28.83 -17.36
N ASP A 95 39.09 28.95 -16.27
CA ASP A 95 38.55 27.79 -15.56
C ASP A 95 37.67 26.95 -16.48
N LYS A 96 36.79 27.59 -17.26
CA LYS A 96 35.93 26.89 -18.24
C LYS A 96 36.76 26.17 -19.31
N ALA A 97 37.82 26.81 -19.81
CA ALA A 97 38.73 26.19 -20.77
C ALA A 97 39.45 24.98 -20.15
N VAL A 98 39.92 25.08 -18.91
CA VAL A 98 40.54 23.95 -18.18
C VAL A 98 39.56 22.80 -18.01
N HIS A 99 38.33 23.06 -17.56
CA HIS A 99 37.29 22.03 -17.44
C HIS A 99 36.96 21.36 -18.79
N LEU A 100 36.95 22.13 -19.89
CA LEU A 100 36.72 21.61 -21.25
C LEU A 100 37.91 20.79 -21.79
N PHE A 101 39.15 21.24 -21.61
CA PHE A 101 40.33 20.55 -22.13
C PHE A 101 40.73 19.32 -21.31
N PHE A 102 40.60 19.40 -19.97
CA PHE A 102 40.95 18.29 -19.07
C PHE A 102 39.76 17.37 -18.74
N PHE A 103 38.58 17.64 -19.31
CA PHE A 103 37.37 16.84 -19.15
C PHE A 103 37.09 16.43 -17.69
N THR A 104 37.34 17.34 -16.75
CA THR A 104 37.26 17.06 -15.31
C THR A 104 35.87 16.61 -14.88
N GLU A 105 34.82 17.09 -15.56
CA GLU A 105 33.44 16.63 -15.37
C GLU A 105 33.24 15.16 -15.78
N ILE A 106 33.91 14.70 -16.84
CA ILE A 106 33.86 13.30 -17.28
C ILE A 106 34.57 12.42 -16.25
N LEU A 107 35.73 12.85 -15.74
CA LEU A 107 36.45 12.12 -14.70
C LEU A 107 35.65 12.03 -13.40
N ARG A 108 34.96 13.11 -13.01
CA ARG A 108 34.05 13.10 -11.87
C ARG A 108 32.90 12.11 -12.07
N GLY A 109 32.31 12.06 -13.26
CA GLY A 109 31.28 11.07 -13.61
C GLY A 109 31.81 9.63 -13.56
N MET A 110 33.01 9.40 -14.12
CA MET A 110 33.66 8.09 -14.11
C MET A 110 33.95 7.60 -12.69
N TRP A 111 34.35 8.51 -11.79
CA TRP A 111 34.58 8.19 -10.38
C TRP A 111 33.32 7.68 -9.69
N ILE A 112 32.17 8.31 -9.93
CA ILE A 112 30.88 7.88 -9.36
C ILE A 112 30.49 6.48 -9.88
N VAL A 113 30.72 6.23 -11.18
CA VAL A 113 30.47 4.90 -11.77
C VAL A 113 31.39 3.84 -11.14
N LEU A 114 32.67 4.16 -10.96
CA LEU A 114 33.64 3.28 -10.31
C LEU A 114 33.23 2.96 -8.87
N GLU A 115 32.76 3.96 -8.11
CA GLU A 115 32.24 3.77 -6.76
C GLU A 115 31.01 2.84 -6.75
N ASN A 116 30.12 2.98 -7.73
CA ASN A 116 28.95 2.12 -7.85
C ASN A 116 29.31 0.69 -8.30
N PHE A 117 30.39 0.51 -9.06
CA PHE A 117 30.87 -0.81 -9.48
C PHE A 117 31.35 -1.67 -8.30
N PHE A 118 31.91 -1.05 -7.26
CA PHE A 118 32.35 -1.77 -6.05
C PHE A 118 31.25 -1.97 -5.00
N ARG A 119 30.03 -1.44 -5.21
CA ARG A 119 28.89 -1.73 -4.32
C ARG A 119 28.32 -3.12 -4.62
N PRO A 120 27.86 -3.86 -3.59
CA PRO A 120 27.16 -5.11 -3.83
C PRO A 120 25.87 -4.87 -4.63
N PRO A 121 25.49 -5.79 -5.55
CA PRO A 121 24.30 -5.63 -6.36
C PRO A 121 23.02 -5.80 -5.52
N TYR A 122 21.98 -5.03 -5.84
CA TYR A 122 20.65 -5.12 -5.20
C TYR A 122 19.75 -6.20 -5.81
N THR A 123 20.28 -7.03 -6.71
CA THR A 123 19.53 -8.05 -7.44
C THR A 123 19.14 -9.21 -6.53
N ILE A 124 17.85 -9.51 -6.43
CA ILE A 124 17.35 -10.75 -5.83
C ILE A 124 17.36 -11.89 -6.86
N MET A 125 17.60 -13.12 -6.39
CA MET A 125 17.67 -14.29 -7.27
C MET A 125 16.27 -14.89 -7.50
N TYR A 126 15.44 -14.20 -8.29
CA TYR A 126 14.17 -14.75 -8.74
C TYR A 126 14.42 -15.97 -9.65
N PRO A 127 13.74 -17.13 -9.49
CA PRO A 127 12.53 -17.38 -8.68
C PRO A 127 12.76 -17.96 -7.27
N PHE A 128 14.00 -18.16 -6.84
CA PHE A 128 14.32 -18.78 -5.55
C PHE A 128 14.07 -17.82 -4.37
N GLU A 129 14.29 -16.53 -4.58
CA GLU A 129 14.01 -15.47 -3.63
C GLU A 129 12.98 -14.50 -4.23
N LYS A 130 11.88 -14.26 -3.50
CA LYS A 130 10.83 -13.32 -3.90
C LYS A 130 10.91 -12.06 -3.03
N GLY A 131 10.52 -10.92 -3.59
CA GLY A 131 10.43 -9.67 -2.85
C GLY A 131 9.43 -9.77 -1.68
N PRO A 132 9.62 -9.01 -0.59
CA PRO A 132 8.68 -9.00 0.52
C PRO A 132 7.34 -8.39 0.09
N LEU A 133 6.24 -9.15 0.22
CA LEU A 133 4.89 -8.66 -0.04
C LEU A 133 4.22 -8.20 1.25
N SER A 134 3.45 -7.11 1.17
CA SER A 134 2.61 -6.68 2.28
C SER A 134 1.34 -7.54 2.37
N PRO A 135 0.73 -7.72 3.56
CA PRO A 135 -0.57 -8.41 3.71
C PRO A 135 -1.74 -7.75 2.95
N ARG A 136 -1.57 -6.49 2.50
CA ARG A 136 -2.55 -5.72 1.71
C ARG A 136 -2.27 -5.75 0.22
N PHE A 137 -1.37 -6.63 -0.23
CA PHE A 137 -1.09 -6.80 -1.64
C PHE A 137 -2.34 -7.28 -2.39
N ARG A 138 -2.47 -6.83 -3.64
CA ARG A 138 -3.61 -7.10 -4.52
C ARG A 138 -3.15 -7.90 -5.72
N GLY A 139 -3.61 -9.14 -5.83
CA GLY A 139 -3.25 -10.08 -6.89
C GLY A 139 -4.47 -10.77 -7.50
N GLU A 140 -4.37 -12.09 -7.69
CA GLU A 140 -5.42 -12.90 -8.32
C GLU A 140 -6.71 -12.87 -7.50
N HIS A 141 -7.86 -12.75 -8.17
CA HIS A 141 -9.15 -12.74 -7.49
C HIS A 141 -9.55 -14.15 -7.05
N ALA A 142 -10.19 -14.24 -5.89
CA ALA A 142 -10.71 -15.47 -5.33
C ALA A 142 -12.09 -15.26 -4.70
N LEU A 143 -12.94 -16.28 -4.80
CA LEU A 143 -14.24 -16.30 -4.15
C LEU A 143 -14.17 -17.21 -2.90
N ARG A 144 -14.46 -16.64 -1.74
CA ARG A 144 -14.32 -17.34 -0.45
C ARG A 144 -15.59 -18.10 -0.06
N ARG A 145 -15.39 -19.15 0.73
CA ARG A 145 -16.46 -19.90 1.40
C ARG A 145 -16.54 -19.54 2.88
N TYR A 146 -17.70 -19.80 3.48
CA TYR A 146 -17.85 -19.86 4.92
C TYR A 146 -17.12 -21.09 5.48
N PRO A 147 -16.82 -21.13 6.79
CA PRO A 147 -16.27 -22.33 7.42
C PRO A 147 -17.23 -23.54 7.36
N SER A 148 -18.52 -23.32 7.07
CA SER A 148 -19.50 -24.37 6.77
C SER A 148 -19.35 -25.00 5.38
N GLY A 149 -18.50 -24.42 4.50
CA GLY A 149 -18.33 -24.84 3.11
C GLY A 149 -19.28 -24.16 2.11
N GLU A 150 -20.26 -23.39 2.58
CA GLU A 150 -21.17 -22.62 1.73
C GLU A 150 -20.45 -21.41 1.11
N GLU A 151 -20.74 -21.07 -0.14
CA GLU A 151 -20.21 -19.85 -0.75
C GLU A 151 -20.72 -18.57 -0.05
N ARG A 152 -19.80 -17.60 0.16
CA ARG A 152 -20.14 -16.32 0.81
C ARG A 152 -20.98 -15.40 -0.07
N CYS A 153 -20.87 -15.55 -1.39
CA CYS A 153 -21.54 -14.68 -2.34
C CYS A 153 -23.06 -14.79 -2.21
N ILE A 154 -23.74 -13.65 -2.08
CA ILE A 154 -25.22 -13.54 -2.01
C ILE A 154 -25.85 -13.08 -3.33
N GLY A 155 -25.05 -12.97 -4.40
CA GLY A 155 -25.51 -12.51 -5.72
C GLY A 155 -26.03 -11.08 -5.74
N MET A 156 -25.46 -10.20 -4.90
CA MET A 156 -25.83 -8.79 -4.90
C MET A 156 -25.17 -8.06 -6.06
N SER A 157 -25.98 -7.52 -6.99
CA SER A 157 -25.52 -6.76 -8.15
C SER A 157 -24.91 -5.38 -7.83
N LEU A 158 -24.68 -5.04 -6.55
CA LEU A 158 -24.02 -3.78 -6.18
C LEU A 158 -22.58 -3.71 -6.68
N LEU A 159 -21.87 -4.84 -6.74
CA LEU A 159 -20.50 -4.88 -7.25
C LEU A 159 -20.43 -4.48 -8.73
N TYR A 160 -21.44 -4.86 -9.53
CA TYR A 160 -21.54 -4.48 -10.93
C TYR A 160 -21.66 -2.95 -11.10
N TYR A 161 -22.41 -2.28 -10.22
CA TYR A 161 -22.64 -0.84 -10.30
C TYR A 161 -21.38 -0.01 -9.94
N ILE A 162 -20.60 -0.46 -8.95
CA ILE A 162 -19.35 0.21 -8.56
C ILE A 162 -18.29 0.08 -9.66
N TYR A 163 -18.29 -1.03 -10.39
CA TYR A 163 -17.34 -1.30 -11.48
C TYR A 163 -17.76 -0.75 -12.85
N ALA A 164 -18.80 0.10 -12.90
CA ALA A 164 -19.35 0.64 -14.14
C ALA A 164 -18.35 1.44 -15.01
N SER A 165 -17.18 1.83 -14.48
CA SER A 165 -16.13 2.45 -15.29
C SER A 165 -15.35 1.45 -16.17
N VAL A 166 -15.33 0.16 -15.81
CA VAL A 166 -14.51 -0.87 -16.48
C VAL A 166 -15.32 -2.07 -16.98
N HIS A 167 -16.54 -2.30 -16.47
CA HIS A 167 -17.44 -3.39 -16.89
C HIS A 167 -16.75 -4.77 -17.01
N ALA A 168 -15.88 -5.12 -16.04
CA ALA A 168 -15.11 -6.36 -16.06
C ALA A 168 -15.84 -7.58 -15.49
N ILE A 169 -16.90 -7.36 -14.70
CA ILE A 169 -17.59 -8.41 -13.95
C ILE A 169 -19.02 -8.57 -14.47
N THR A 170 -19.41 -9.80 -14.80
CA THR A 170 -20.79 -10.14 -15.19
C THR A 170 -21.39 -11.08 -14.15
N ILE A 171 -22.53 -10.69 -13.57
CA ILE A 171 -23.18 -11.43 -12.48
C ILE A 171 -24.63 -11.70 -12.83
N GLU A 172 -25.02 -12.97 -12.77
CA GLU A 172 -26.42 -13.40 -12.84
C GLU A 172 -26.76 -14.14 -11.54
N SER A 173 -27.93 -13.85 -10.96
CA SER A 173 -28.34 -14.40 -9.66
C SER A 173 -29.73 -14.99 -9.74
N GLU A 174 -29.90 -16.19 -9.19
CA GLU A 174 -31.19 -16.87 -9.07
C GLU A 174 -31.46 -17.28 -7.62
N ALA A 175 -32.73 -17.53 -7.29
CA ALA A 175 -33.10 -18.08 -6.00
C ALA A 175 -32.88 -19.60 -6.03
N ARG A 176 -32.08 -20.12 -5.10
CA ARG A 176 -31.92 -21.56 -4.90
C ARG A 176 -33.19 -22.15 -4.27
N LEU A 177 -33.35 -23.48 -4.31
CA LEU A 177 -34.43 -24.23 -3.67
C LEU A 177 -34.55 -23.93 -2.16
N ASP A 178 -33.44 -23.58 -1.51
CA ASP A 178 -33.38 -23.23 -0.08
C ASP A 178 -33.85 -21.79 0.22
N GLY A 179 -34.29 -21.05 -0.79
CA GLY A 179 -34.73 -19.64 -0.68
C GLY A 179 -33.58 -18.63 -0.61
N SER A 180 -32.33 -19.07 -0.45
CA SER A 180 -31.16 -18.20 -0.52
C SER A 180 -30.89 -17.74 -1.96
N ARG A 181 -30.60 -16.46 -2.14
CA ARG A 181 -30.14 -15.93 -3.44
C ARG A 181 -28.65 -16.23 -3.63
N LYS A 182 -28.29 -16.83 -4.76
CA LYS A 182 -26.91 -17.19 -5.12
C LYS A 182 -26.63 -16.83 -6.58
N THR A 183 -25.36 -16.76 -6.94
CA THR A 183 -24.97 -16.47 -8.33
C THR A 183 -25.01 -17.74 -9.17
N THR A 184 -25.64 -17.69 -10.33
CA THR A 184 -25.53 -18.75 -11.35
C THR A 184 -24.25 -18.56 -12.13
N LYS A 185 -24.00 -17.32 -12.54
CA LYS A 185 -22.87 -16.89 -13.35
C LYS A 185 -22.15 -15.77 -12.64
N TYR A 186 -20.84 -15.90 -12.55
CA TYR A 186 -19.98 -14.90 -11.94
C TYR A 186 -18.66 -14.92 -12.70
N ASP A 187 -18.60 -14.10 -13.73
CA ASP A 187 -17.49 -14.10 -14.68
C ASP A 187 -16.70 -12.81 -14.53
N ILE A 188 -15.38 -12.93 -14.47
CA ILE A 188 -14.45 -11.81 -14.39
C ILE A 188 -13.48 -11.87 -15.55
N ASP A 189 -13.43 -10.79 -16.33
CA ASP A 189 -12.45 -10.60 -17.37
C ASP A 189 -11.17 -9.94 -16.79
N MET A 190 -10.13 -10.76 -16.56
CA MET A 190 -8.85 -10.27 -16.02
C MET A 190 -8.11 -9.36 -17.01
N THR A 191 -8.48 -9.37 -18.30
CA THR A 191 -7.90 -8.45 -19.30
C THR A 191 -8.44 -7.04 -19.18
N LYS A 192 -9.63 -6.88 -18.60
CA LYS A 192 -10.23 -5.58 -18.30
C LYS A 192 -9.96 -5.14 -16.86
N CYS A 193 -9.82 -6.08 -15.92
CA CYS A 193 -9.58 -5.76 -14.52
C CYS A 193 -8.27 -4.97 -14.32
N ILE A 194 -8.35 -3.88 -13.56
CA ILE A 194 -7.21 -3.02 -13.22
C ILE A 194 -6.64 -3.28 -11.82
N TYR A 195 -7.13 -4.31 -11.11
CA TYR A 195 -6.69 -4.70 -9.76
C TYR A 195 -6.72 -3.56 -8.74
N CYS A 196 -7.82 -2.79 -8.74
CA CYS A 196 -7.97 -1.64 -7.86
C CYS A 196 -8.34 -2.01 -6.41
N GLY A 197 -8.85 -3.23 -6.15
CA GLY A 197 -9.30 -3.65 -4.82
C GLY A 197 -10.68 -3.17 -4.39
N PHE A 198 -11.41 -2.39 -5.19
CA PHE A 198 -12.75 -1.93 -4.83
C PHE A 198 -13.75 -3.08 -4.67
N CYS A 199 -13.55 -4.21 -5.35
CA CYS A 199 -14.38 -5.40 -5.18
C CYS A 199 -14.35 -5.94 -3.75
N GLN A 200 -13.17 -5.93 -3.15
CA GLN A 200 -12.95 -6.46 -1.80
C GLN A 200 -13.54 -5.52 -0.75
N GLU A 201 -13.43 -4.21 -0.92
CA GLU A 201 -13.97 -3.23 0.02
C GLU A 201 -15.49 -3.04 -0.11
N ALA A 202 -16.01 -3.17 -1.33
CA ALA A 202 -17.43 -3.01 -1.60
C ALA A 202 -18.27 -4.22 -1.19
N CYS A 203 -17.65 -5.39 -1.02
CA CYS A 203 -18.40 -6.60 -0.72
C CYS A 203 -18.84 -6.59 0.75
N PRO A 204 -20.15 -6.57 1.06
CA PRO A 204 -20.62 -6.50 2.45
C PRO A 204 -20.40 -7.79 3.25
N VAL A 205 -20.09 -8.89 2.57
CA VAL A 205 -19.94 -10.24 3.14
C VAL A 205 -18.54 -10.81 2.92
N ASP A 206 -17.61 -9.99 2.41
CA ASP A 206 -16.23 -10.39 2.04
C ASP A 206 -16.19 -11.66 1.17
N ALA A 207 -17.08 -11.73 0.18
CA ALA A 207 -17.18 -12.89 -0.71
C ALA A 207 -16.07 -12.94 -1.76
N ILE A 208 -15.70 -11.78 -2.32
CA ILE A 208 -14.59 -11.66 -3.26
C ILE A 208 -13.43 -10.93 -2.59
N VAL A 209 -12.24 -11.45 -2.83
CA VAL A 209 -11.00 -10.97 -2.25
C VAL A 209 -9.90 -11.08 -3.29
N GLU A 210 -8.91 -10.20 -3.19
CA GLU A 210 -7.69 -10.29 -3.97
C GLU A 210 -6.64 -11.04 -3.14
N THR A 211 -6.06 -12.08 -3.74
CA THR A 211 -5.04 -12.92 -3.10
C THR A 211 -3.64 -12.35 -3.28
N GLN A 212 -2.64 -12.96 -2.63
CA GLN A 212 -1.24 -12.60 -2.85
C GLN A 212 -0.61 -13.26 -4.08
N ASN A 213 -1.36 -14.11 -4.80
CA ASN A 213 -0.87 -14.74 -6.00
C ASN A 213 -0.75 -13.70 -7.13
N GLN A 214 0.46 -13.46 -7.61
CA GLN A 214 0.74 -12.57 -8.75
C GLN A 214 1.22 -13.33 -10.00
N GLU A 215 1.58 -14.60 -9.84
CA GLU A 215 2.22 -15.42 -10.87
C GLU A 215 1.19 -16.30 -11.58
N PHE A 216 0.28 -15.67 -12.32
CA PHE A 216 -0.78 -16.36 -13.08
C PHE A 216 -0.81 -15.92 -14.56
N SER A 217 0.36 -15.59 -15.12
CA SER A 217 0.49 -15.38 -16.56
C SER A 217 0.10 -16.65 -17.32
N THR A 218 -0.71 -16.48 -18.36
CA THR A 218 -1.23 -17.55 -19.20
C THR A 218 -0.88 -17.28 -20.66
N GLU A 219 -0.81 -18.33 -21.47
CA GLU A 219 -0.40 -18.23 -22.88
C GLU A 219 -1.54 -17.73 -23.77
N THR A 220 -2.78 -18.00 -23.37
CA THR A 220 -3.98 -17.70 -24.15
C THR A 220 -4.86 -16.64 -23.48
N ARG A 221 -5.66 -15.92 -24.27
CA ARG A 221 -6.53 -14.86 -23.73
C ARG A 221 -7.72 -15.46 -23.00
N GLU A 222 -8.28 -16.54 -23.52
CA GLU A 222 -9.44 -17.25 -22.98
C GLU A 222 -9.22 -17.74 -21.55
N GLU A 223 -7.98 -18.09 -21.18
CA GLU A 223 -7.65 -18.49 -19.81
C GLU A 223 -7.78 -17.34 -18.79
N LEU A 224 -7.65 -16.08 -19.24
CA LEU A 224 -7.82 -14.88 -18.42
C LEU A 224 -9.29 -14.47 -18.24
N LEU A 225 -10.22 -15.14 -18.92
CA LEU A 225 -11.65 -14.99 -18.65
C LEU A 225 -12.04 -16.02 -17.59
N TYR A 226 -12.19 -15.55 -16.36
CA TYR A 226 -12.42 -16.43 -15.22
C TYR A 226 -13.90 -16.65 -15.01
N ASN A 227 -14.30 -17.93 -14.98
CA ASN A 227 -15.63 -18.34 -14.58
C ASN A 227 -15.73 -18.46 -13.05
N LYS A 228 -16.96 -18.53 -12.54
CA LYS A 228 -17.25 -18.72 -11.10
C LYS A 228 -16.48 -19.89 -10.48
N GLU A 229 -16.40 -21.01 -11.17
CA GLU A 229 -15.73 -22.22 -10.69
C GLU A 229 -14.23 -22.03 -10.50
N LYS A 230 -13.56 -21.33 -11.43
CA LYS A 230 -12.13 -21.02 -11.33
C LYS A 230 -11.87 -20.09 -10.14
N LEU A 231 -12.73 -19.10 -9.92
CA LEU A 231 -12.63 -18.19 -8.77
C LEU A 231 -12.84 -18.89 -7.43
N LEU A 232 -13.76 -19.86 -7.36
CA LEU A 232 -13.95 -20.71 -6.18
C LEU A 232 -12.74 -21.62 -5.95
N ALA A 233 -12.19 -22.23 -7.01
CA ALA A 233 -10.99 -23.05 -6.91
C ALA A 233 -9.77 -22.24 -6.44
N ASN A 234 -9.66 -20.97 -6.84
CA ASN A 234 -8.65 -20.05 -6.33
C ASN A 234 -8.85 -19.77 -4.83
N GLY A 235 -10.09 -19.55 -4.41
CA GLY A 235 -10.45 -19.39 -3.00
C GLY A 235 -10.09 -20.61 -2.17
N ASP A 236 -10.45 -21.79 -2.63
CA ASP A 236 -10.19 -23.05 -1.92
C ASP A 236 -8.68 -23.32 -1.78
N ARG A 237 -7.85 -22.92 -2.78
CA ARG A 237 -6.38 -23.04 -2.71
C ARG A 237 -5.75 -22.02 -1.76
N ALA A 238 -6.23 -20.78 -1.75
CA ALA A 238 -5.61 -19.66 -1.03
C ALA A 238 -6.31 -19.31 0.29
N GLU A 239 -7.36 -20.03 0.71
CA GLU A 239 -8.20 -19.69 1.86
C GLU A 239 -7.40 -19.46 3.15
N ALA A 240 -6.39 -20.30 3.40
CA ALA A 240 -5.54 -20.21 4.59
C ALA A 240 -4.69 -18.92 4.61
N GLU A 241 -4.09 -18.57 3.47
CA GLU A 241 -3.29 -17.35 3.31
C GLU A 241 -4.16 -16.10 3.39
N ILE A 242 -5.29 -16.10 2.68
CA ILE A 242 -6.22 -14.99 2.69
C ILE A 242 -6.79 -14.76 4.10
N ALA A 243 -7.16 -15.82 4.82
CA ALA A 243 -7.66 -15.70 6.19
C ALA A 243 -6.59 -15.07 7.10
N ALA A 244 -5.34 -15.53 7.02
CA ALA A 244 -4.24 -14.94 7.78
C ALA A 244 -4.05 -13.45 7.46
N ASN A 245 -4.09 -13.07 6.18
CA ASN A 245 -3.95 -11.68 5.74
C ASN A 245 -5.09 -10.78 6.21
N LEU A 246 -6.35 -11.26 6.14
CA LEU A 246 -7.51 -10.56 6.68
C LEU A 246 -7.37 -10.34 8.18
N HIS A 247 -6.97 -11.38 8.94
CA HIS A 247 -6.74 -11.26 10.38
C HIS A 247 -5.66 -10.22 10.70
N CYS A 248 -4.55 -10.21 9.97
CA CYS A 248 -3.51 -9.19 10.12
C CYS A 248 -4.01 -7.78 9.75
N ALA A 249 -4.78 -7.64 8.66
CA ALA A 249 -5.30 -6.35 8.23
C ALA A 249 -6.27 -5.75 9.26
N PHE A 250 -7.21 -6.55 9.79
CA PHE A 250 -8.12 -6.13 10.85
C PHE A 250 -7.37 -5.79 12.14
N PHE A 251 -6.40 -6.61 12.54
CA PHE A 251 -5.62 -6.38 13.76
C PHE A 251 -4.78 -5.09 13.68
N VAL A 252 -4.13 -4.82 12.55
CA VAL A 252 -3.38 -3.58 12.32
C VAL A 252 -4.32 -2.37 12.35
N THR A 253 -5.52 -2.48 11.79
CA THR A 253 -6.50 -1.40 11.77
C THR A 253 -7.06 -1.14 13.17
N ALA A 254 -7.34 -2.20 13.94
CA ALA A 254 -7.79 -2.12 15.32
C ALA A 254 -6.72 -1.57 16.28
N LEU A 255 -5.45 -1.93 16.10
CA LEU A 255 -4.34 -1.45 16.93
C LEU A 255 -3.87 -0.04 16.59
N LEU A 256 -3.84 0.33 15.31
CA LEU A 256 -3.41 1.68 14.90
C LEU A 256 -4.49 2.74 15.12
N GLY A 257 -5.67 2.36 15.61
CA GLY A 257 -6.75 3.30 15.89
C GLY A 257 -7.22 4.09 14.66
N VAL A 258 -6.83 3.65 13.45
CA VAL A 258 -7.32 4.21 12.20
C VAL A 258 -8.74 3.69 12.04
N LYS A 259 -9.65 4.35 12.74
CA LYS A 259 -11.06 4.30 12.44
C LYS A 259 -11.20 4.54 10.93
N LEU A 260 -11.67 3.52 10.21
CA LEU A 260 -12.35 3.67 8.92
C LEU A 260 -13.70 4.42 9.10
N THR A 261 -13.74 5.44 9.98
CA THR A 261 -14.87 6.38 10.07
C THR A 261 -14.51 7.56 9.17
N GLY A 262 -14.71 7.41 7.86
CA GLY A 262 -14.40 8.50 6.93
C GLY A 262 -14.86 8.35 5.49
N LEU A 263 -15.42 7.21 5.07
CA LEU A 263 -15.94 7.03 3.70
C LEU A 263 -17.40 6.58 3.61
N TYR A 264 -18.11 6.55 4.73
CA TYR A 264 -19.57 6.49 4.75
C TYR A 264 -20.09 7.59 5.70
N SER A 265 -20.07 8.82 5.20
CA SER A 265 -21.01 9.88 5.59
C SER A 265 -21.24 10.81 4.42
#